data_AF-A0A8J7B1N4-F1
#
_entry.id   AF-A0A8J7B1N4-F1
#
_cell.length_a   1.000
_cell.length_b   1.000
_cell.length_c   1.000
_cell.angle_alpha   90.00
_cell.angle_beta   90.00
_cell.angle_gamma   90.00
#
_symmetry.space_group_name_H-M   'P 1'
#
loop_
_entity.id
_entity.type
_entity.pdbx_description
1 polymer ?
#
loop_
_entity_poly.entity_id
_entity_poly.type
_entity_poly.pdbx_seq_one_letter_code
_entity_poly.pdbx_strand_id
1 'polypeptide(L)'
;MFTLRFATADYRPDRQVTLRTNLDNWAKDIPGLYENGAWRFELPAARYGGGFTFKFVLERTYWQNGPDLFLQPAQGGDYLYQAPVVTFPPMTEVVVENTNIQQEFFPPNLDENRLYDVIVVGSGIGGGILADQLSDLNLDVLVLEAGSYLFPTHTANLPRQHRVGQFDKHVWNLYERFKVQNFANGFGSAFDGGQAFNLGGKSLFWGGLIPRMAWWEPDRWPRSLRWFLEVGGYQQAEDLMN
;
A
#
# COMPACT_ATOMS: atom_id res chain seq x y z
N MET A 1 -8.08 -32.01 -16.17
CA MET A 1 -8.19 -30.58 -15.79
C MET A 1 -9.20 -29.91 -16.69
N PHE A 2 -9.67 -28.73 -16.32
CA PHE A 2 -10.35 -27.77 -17.18
C PHE A 2 -9.88 -26.37 -16.76
N THR A 3 -10.07 -25.41 -17.65
CA THR A 3 -9.57 -24.05 -17.48
C THR A 3 -10.72 -23.08 -17.31
N LEU A 4 -10.63 -22.24 -16.28
CA LEU A 4 -11.44 -21.03 -16.12
C LEU A 4 -10.57 -19.82 -16.46
N ARG A 5 -11.10 -18.92 -17.29
CA ARG A 5 -10.43 -17.68 -17.69
C ARG A 5 -11.31 -16.49 -17.37
N PHE A 6 -10.72 -15.46 -16.76
CA PHE A 6 -11.34 -14.16 -16.62
C PHE A 6 -10.53 -13.12 -17.41
N ALA A 7 -11.03 -12.73 -18.58
CA ALA A 7 -10.39 -11.74 -19.44
C ALA A 7 -10.65 -10.33 -18.93
N THR A 8 -9.56 -9.65 -18.55
CA THR A 8 -9.57 -8.25 -18.09
C THR A 8 -8.16 -7.67 -18.15
N ALA A 9 -8.09 -6.35 -18.33
CA ALA A 9 -6.88 -5.56 -18.28
C ALA A 9 -6.71 -4.81 -16.95
N ASP A 10 -7.77 -4.68 -16.16
CA ASP A 10 -7.90 -3.61 -15.17
C ASP A 10 -7.14 -3.91 -13.86
N TYR A 11 -6.83 -5.19 -13.62
CA TYR A 11 -6.26 -5.67 -12.36
C TYR A 11 -4.84 -6.22 -12.50
N ARG A 12 -4.17 -6.04 -13.66
CA ARG A 12 -2.81 -6.56 -13.88
C ARG A 12 -1.73 -5.52 -13.56
N PRO A 13 -0.48 -5.96 -13.27
CA PRO A 13 -0.11 -7.25 -12.67
C PRO A 13 -0.26 -7.23 -11.14
N ASP A 14 -0.41 -6.04 -10.55
CA ASP A 14 -0.22 -5.81 -9.12
C ASP A 14 -1.40 -6.26 -8.26
N ARG A 15 -2.55 -6.60 -8.88
CA ARG A 15 -3.74 -7.03 -8.14
C ARG A 15 -4.11 -8.47 -8.43
N GLN A 16 -4.22 -9.30 -7.40
CA GLN A 16 -4.54 -10.72 -7.55
C GLN A 16 -6.04 -10.95 -7.71
N VAL A 17 -6.42 -11.75 -8.72
CA VAL A 17 -7.76 -12.35 -8.79
C VAL A 17 -7.68 -13.82 -8.37
N THR A 18 -8.54 -14.20 -7.43
CA THR A 18 -8.70 -15.56 -6.91
C THR A 18 -10.09 -16.11 -7.20
N LEU A 19 -10.23 -17.43 -7.09
CA LEU A 19 -11.52 -18.12 -7.11
C LEU A 19 -11.84 -18.65 -5.71
N ARG A 20 -13.07 -18.39 -5.25
CA ARG A 20 -13.67 -19.10 -4.11
C ARG A 20 -14.86 -19.93 -4.59
N THR A 21 -15.02 -21.11 -4.00
CA THR A 21 -16.07 -22.06 -4.42
C THR A 21 -16.88 -22.57 -3.25
N ASN A 22 -18.12 -22.99 -3.51
CA ASN A 22 -18.98 -23.61 -2.51
C ASN A 22 -18.42 -24.96 -1.99
N LEU A 23 -17.61 -25.67 -2.80
CA LEU A 23 -16.97 -26.93 -2.40
C LEU A 23 -15.92 -26.78 -1.30
N ASP A 24 -15.42 -25.55 -1.10
CA ASP A 24 -14.50 -25.19 -0.03
C ASP A 24 -15.21 -24.29 1.01
N ASN A 25 -16.54 -24.33 1.09
CA ASN A 25 -17.37 -23.46 1.94
C ASN A 25 -17.00 -21.97 1.79
N TRP A 26 -16.59 -21.55 0.59
CA TRP A 26 -16.16 -20.18 0.31
C TRP A 26 -14.96 -19.70 1.13
N ALA A 27 -14.20 -20.60 1.76
CA ALA A 27 -13.10 -20.26 2.67
C ALA A 27 -11.71 -20.34 2.01
N LYS A 28 -11.59 -21.06 0.89
CA LYS A 28 -10.30 -21.27 0.22
C LYS A 28 -10.17 -20.37 -1.02
N ASP A 29 -9.08 -19.61 -1.06
CA ASP A 29 -8.65 -18.85 -2.24
C ASP A 29 -7.82 -19.73 -3.17
N ILE A 30 -8.28 -19.85 -4.42
CA ILE A 30 -7.53 -20.50 -5.51
C ILE A 30 -6.90 -19.38 -6.34
N PRO A 31 -5.56 -19.22 -6.35
CA PRO A 31 -4.92 -18.12 -7.04
C PRO A 31 -5.00 -18.29 -8.56
N GLY A 32 -5.25 -17.18 -9.26
CA GLY A 32 -5.18 -17.12 -10.72
C GLY A 32 -3.78 -16.72 -11.19
N LEU A 33 -3.40 -17.19 -12.36
CA LEU A 33 -2.20 -16.78 -13.07
C LEU A 33 -2.58 -15.84 -14.23
N TYR A 34 -1.99 -14.65 -14.32
CA TYR A 34 -2.28 -13.73 -15.40
C TYR A 34 -1.45 -14.06 -16.66
N GLU A 35 -2.10 -14.55 -17.71
CA GLU A 35 -1.46 -14.89 -18.99
C GLU A 35 -2.39 -14.52 -20.16
N ASN A 36 -1.82 -14.06 -21.28
CA ASN A 36 -2.54 -13.82 -22.53
C ASN A 36 -3.81 -12.94 -22.37
N GLY A 37 -3.76 -11.94 -21.49
CA GLY A 37 -4.88 -11.01 -21.26
C GLY A 37 -5.97 -11.51 -20.32
N ALA A 38 -5.78 -12.65 -19.64
CA ALA A 38 -6.76 -13.21 -18.72
C ALA A 38 -6.13 -13.81 -17.46
N TRP A 39 -6.86 -13.75 -16.36
CA TRP A 39 -6.58 -14.54 -15.16
C TRP A 39 -7.02 -15.98 -15.42
N ARG A 40 -6.09 -16.93 -15.32
CA ARG A 40 -6.28 -18.34 -15.64
C ARG A 40 -6.25 -19.19 -14.37
N PHE A 41 -7.20 -20.11 -14.27
CA PHE A 41 -7.37 -21.03 -13.17
C PHE A 41 -7.48 -22.46 -13.72
N GLU A 42 -6.55 -23.34 -13.32
CA GLU A 42 -6.54 -24.75 -13.71
C GLU A 42 -7.11 -25.62 -12.58
N LEU A 43 -8.23 -26.27 -12.85
CA LEU A 43 -8.98 -27.03 -11.84
C LEU A 43 -9.13 -28.51 -12.21
N PRO A 44 -9.02 -29.44 -11.24
CA PRO A 44 -9.20 -30.87 -11.49
C PRO A 44 -10.67 -31.25 -11.71
N ALA A 45 -10.98 -31.72 -12.92
CA ALA A 45 -12.31 -32.22 -13.28
C ALA A 45 -12.82 -33.32 -12.34
N ALA A 46 -11.94 -34.13 -11.74
CA ALA A 46 -12.31 -35.15 -10.76
C ALA A 46 -13.01 -34.56 -9.51
N ARG A 47 -12.67 -33.32 -9.13
CA ARG A 47 -13.26 -32.63 -7.97
C ARG A 47 -14.46 -31.78 -8.34
N TYR A 48 -14.40 -31.08 -9.47
CA TYR A 48 -15.37 -30.06 -9.85
C TYR A 48 -16.35 -30.51 -10.96
N GLY A 49 -16.18 -31.69 -11.54
CA GLY A 49 -16.95 -32.18 -12.69
C GLY A 49 -18.43 -32.44 -12.43
N GLY A 50 -18.83 -32.61 -11.16
CA GLY A 50 -20.23 -32.73 -10.76
C GLY A 50 -21.03 -31.42 -10.82
N GLY A 51 -20.38 -30.30 -11.15
CA GLY A 51 -20.97 -28.97 -11.05
C GLY A 51 -20.60 -28.31 -9.74
N PHE A 52 -20.30 -27.02 -9.80
CA PHE A 52 -19.95 -26.22 -8.63
C PHE A 52 -20.33 -24.77 -8.84
N THR A 53 -20.44 -24.06 -7.72
CA THR A 53 -20.74 -22.64 -7.67
C THR A 53 -19.49 -21.89 -7.21
N PHE A 54 -19.20 -20.75 -7.83
CA PHE A 54 -17.99 -19.98 -7.57
C PHE A 54 -18.20 -18.48 -7.75
N LYS A 55 -17.23 -17.72 -7.24
CA LYS A 55 -17.06 -16.29 -7.49
C LYS A 55 -15.59 -15.98 -7.70
N PHE A 56 -15.33 -15.01 -8.57
CA PHE A 56 -14.04 -14.33 -8.58
C PHE A 56 -13.97 -13.38 -7.39
N VAL A 57 -12.78 -13.29 -6.79
CA VAL A 57 -12.50 -12.42 -5.66
C VAL A 57 -11.20 -11.67 -5.94
N LEU A 58 -11.29 -10.35 -6.01
CA LEU A 58 -10.16 -9.43 -6.20
C LEU A 58 -9.53 -9.12 -4.83
N GLU A 59 -8.20 -9.19 -4.73
CA GLU A 59 -7.45 -8.96 -3.48
C GLU A 59 -7.94 -9.80 -2.29
N ARG A 60 -8.53 -10.99 -2.55
CA ARG A 60 -9.15 -11.87 -1.53
C ARG A 60 -10.22 -11.19 -0.66
N THR A 61 -10.64 -9.98 -1.04
CA THR A 61 -11.49 -9.07 -0.26
C THR A 61 -12.75 -8.72 -1.02
N TYR A 62 -12.59 -8.36 -2.30
CA TYR A 62 -13.65 -7.87 -3.15
C TYR A 62 -14.31 -8.98 -3.94
N TRP A 63 -15.48 -9.39 -3.48
CA TRP A 63 -16.32 -10.34 -4.19
C TRP A 63 -16.83 -9.74 -5.49
N GLN A 64 -16.90 -10.55 -6.56
CA GLN A 64 -17.58 -10.10 -7.77
C GLN A 64 -19.01 -9.63 -7.45
N ASN A 65 -19.46 -8.59 -8.15
CA ASN A 65 -20.83 -8.12 -8.10
C ASN A 65 -21.80 -9.19 -8.66
N GLY A 66 -23.06 -9.11 -8.26
CA GLY A 66 -24.11 -9.99 -8.76
C GLY A 66 -24.12 -11.38 -8.10
N PRO A 67 -24.89 -12.33 -8.65
CA PRO A 67 -25.05 -13.67 -8.09
C PRO A 67 -23.78 -14.52 -8.23
N ASP A 68 -23.77 -15.65 -7.55
CA ASP A 68 -22.73 -16.67 -7.74
C ASP A 68 -22.86 -17.32 -9.13
N LEU A 69 -21.73 -17.70 -9.72
CA LEU A 69 -21.69 -18.37 -11.02
C LEU A 69 -21.69 -19.87 -10.82
N PHE A 70 -22.46 -20.60 -11.63
CA PHE A 70 -22.45 -22.05 -11.66
C PHE A 70 -21.74 -22.55 -12.93
N LEU A 71 -20.94 -23.60 -12.78
CA LEU A 71 -20.32 -24.30 -13.90
C LEU A 71 -20.32 -25.80 -13.65
N GLN A 72 -20.74 -26.56 -14.67
CA GLN A 72 -20.52 -28.00 -14.76
C GLN A 72 -19.52 -28.27 -15.88
N PRO A 73 -18.23 -28.43 -15.57
CA PRO A 73 -17.17 -28.46 -16.56
C PRO A 73 -17.02 -29.84 -17.21
N ALA A 74 -16.70 -29.86 -18.50
CA ALA A 74 -16.21 -31.03 -19.21
C ALA A 74 -14.70 -31.16 -19.03
N GLN A 75 -14.18 -32.39 -19.09
CA GLN A 75 -12.74 -32.63 -19.07
C GLN A 75 -12.06 -31.96 -20.28
N GLY A 76 -11.05 -31.13 -20.03
CA GLY A 76 -10.37 -30.35 -21.06
C GLY A 76 -11.12 -29.11 -21.53
N GLY A 77 -12.27 -28.77 -20.90
CA GLY A 77 -13.02 -27.57 -21.23
C GLY A 77 -12.27 -26.28 -20.90
N ASP A 78 -12.57 -25.22 -21.64
CA ASP A 78 -12.01 -23.88 -21.44
C ASP A 78 -13.17 -22.86 -21.42
N TYR A 79 -13.33 -22.17 -20.30
CA TYR A 79 -14.48 -21.33 -19.99
C TYR A 79 -14.05 -19.89 -19.75
N LEU A 80 -14.49 -18.98 -20.63
CA LEU A 80 -14.13 -17.56 -20.60
C LEU A 80 -15.23 -16.70 -19.97
N TYR A 81 -14.84 -15.86 -19.03
CA TYR A 81 -15.63 -14.86 -18.35
C TYR A 81 -15.02 -13.48 -18.58
N GLN A 82 -15.85 -12.45 -18.66
CA GLN A 82 -15.44 -11.06 -18.90
C GLN A 82 -16.54 -10.09 -18.44
N ALA A 83 -16.27 -8.80 -18.48
CA ALA A 83 -17.32 -7.79 -18.28
C ALA A 83 -18.41 -7.92 -19.38
N PRO A 84 -19.70 -7.68 -19.06
CA PRO A 84 -20.22 -7.22 -17.77
C PRO A 84 -20.56 -8.36 -16.78
N VAL A 85 -20.33 -9.63 -17.14
CA VAL A 85 -20.67 -10.80 -16.31
C VAL A 85 -19.87 -10.80 -15.02
N VAL A 86 -18.59 -10.42 -15.10
CA VAL A 86 -17.70 -10.30 -13.94
C VAL A 86 -17.28 -8.85 -13.81
N THR A 87 -17.71 -8.22 -12.71
CA THR A 87 -17.29 -6.88 -12.29
C THR A 87 -17.06 -6.89 -10.79
N PHE A 88 -16.25 -5.97 -10.28
CA PHE A 88 -15.97 -5.82 -8.85
C PHE A 88 -16.55 -4.50 -8.35
N PRO A 89 -16.89 -4.39 -7.05
CA PRO A 89 -17.14 -3.10 -6.44
C PRO A 89 -15.89 -2.20 -6.60
N PRO A 90 -16.06 -0.87 -6.61
CA PRO A 90 -14.93 0.05 -6.68
C PRO A 90 -14.02 -0.17 -5.48
N MET A 91 -12.71 -0.27 -5.72
CA MET A 91 -11.73 -0.27 -4.64
C MET A 91 -11.69 1.10 -4.00
N THR A 92 -11.85 1.15 -2.67
CA THR A 92 -11.79 2.39 -1.91
C THR A 92 -10.46 2.58 -1.17
N GLU A 93 -9.59 1.56 -1.15
CA GLU A 93 -8.29 1.67 -0.49
C GLU A 93 -7.30 2.51 -1.29
N VAL A 94 -6.23 2.88 -0.60
CA VAL A 94 -5.06 3.53 -1.19
C VAL A 94 -4.45 2.61 -2.24
N VAL A 95 -4.21 3.16 -3.43
CA VAL A 95 -3.49 2.46 -4.50
C VAL A 95 -2.04 2.31 -4.06
N VAL A 96 -1.59 1.07 -3.91
CA VAL A 96 -0.20 0.71 -3.65
C VAL A 96 0.54 0.50 -4.98
N GLU A 97 1.81 0.89 -5.02
CA GLU A 97 2.71 0.66 -6.16
C GLU A 97 3.83 -0.28 -5.70
N ASN A 98 4.11 -1.34 -6.47
CA ASN A 98 5.19 -2.30 -6.18
C ASN A 98 6.17 -2.39 -7.36
N THR A 99 6.88 -1.30 -7.63
CA THR A 99 7.73 -1.16 -8.83
C THR A 99 8.96 -2.08 -8.78
N ASN A 100 9.53 -2.38 -9.96
CA ASN A 100 10.79 -3.15 -10.05
C ASN A 100 11.92 -2.49 -9.24
N ILE A 101 12.07 -1.16 -9.34
CA ILE A 101 13.09 -0.41 -8.59
C ILE A 101 12.92 -0.61 -7.08
N GLN A 102 11.69 -0.55 -6.58
CA GLN A 102 11.42 -0.81 -5.17
C GLN A 102 11.81 -2.23 -4.76
N GLN A 103 11.49 -3.25 -5.57
CA GLN A 103 11.81 -4.65 -5.26
C GLN A 103 13.32 -4.92 -5.27
N GLU A 104 14.09 -4.19 -6.08
CA GLU A 104 15.56 -4.28 -6.11
C GLU A 104 16.19 -3.79 -4.79
N PHE A 105 15.71 -2.66 -4.26
CA PHE A 105 16.26 -2.09 -3.02
C PHE A 105 15.65 -2.67 -1.74
N PHE A 106 14.36 -3.03 -1.80
CA PHE A 106 13.58 -3.50 -0.66
C PHE A 106 12.79 -4.75 -1.06
N PRO A 107 13.46 -5.92 -1.16
CA PRO A 107 12.79 -7.16 -1.52
C PRO A 107 11.66 -7.46 -0.53
N PRO A 108 10.41 -7.62 -1.01
CA PRO A 108 9.29 -7.90 -0.12
C PRO A 108 9.44 -9.30 0.45
N ASN A 109 9.14 -9.45 1.74
CA ASN A 109 8.90 -10.78 2.28
C ASN A 109 7.48 -11.22 1.91
N LEU A 110 7.39 -12.31 1.14
CA LEU A 110 6.12 -12.87 0.66
C LEU A 110 5.59 -14.01 1.55
N ASP A 111 6.32 -14.37 2.62
CA ASP A 111 5.84 -15.36 3.58
C ASP A 111 4.80 -14.74 4.54
N GLU A 112 3.52 -14.93 4.21
CA GLU A 112 2.38 -14.49 5.02
C GLU A 112 2.33 -15.15 6.41
N ASN A 113 3.11 -16.22 6.66
CA ASN A 113 3.14 -16.89 7.97
C ASN A 113 4.29 -16.40 8.86
N ARG A 114 5.15 -15.50 8.37
CA ARG A 114 6.23 -14.97 9.19
C ARG A 114 5.65 -14.12 10.32
N LEU A 115 6.07 -14.42 11.54
CA LEU A 115 5.80 -13.61 12.70
C LEU A 115 6.95 -12.60 12.87
N TYR A 116 6.58 -11.36 13.16
CA TYR A 116 7.50 -10.27 13.48
C TYR A 116 7.30 -9.86 14.93
N ASP A 117 8.36 -9.39 15.58
CA ASP A 117 8.27 -8.88 16.94
C ASP A 117 7.44 -7.59 16.98
N VAL A 118 7.61 -6.74 15.96
CA VAL A 118 6.90 -5.46 15.82
C VAL A 118 6.49 -5.23 14.37
N ILE A 119 5.27 -4.72 14.19
CA ILE A 119 4.77 -4.22 12.90
C ILE A 119 4.60 -2.70 13.02
N VAL A 120 5.37 -1.95 12.22
CA VAL A 120 5.28 -0.49 12.11
C VAL A 120 4.46 -0.13 10.87
N VAL A 121 3.34 0.56 11.07
CA VAL A 121 2.47 1.00 9.98
C VAL A 121 2.79 2.45 9.62
N GLY A 122 3.36 2.64 8.43
CA GLY A 122 3.83 3.92 7.90
C GLY A 122 5.32 4.15 8.17
N SER A 123 6.07 4.47 7.13
CA SER A 123 7.52 4.70 7.17
C SER A 123 7.91 6.18 7.27
N GLY A 124 6.94 7.05 7.60
CA GLY A 124 7.17 8.48 7.81
C GLY A 124 8.18 8.76 8.92
N ILE A 125 8.47 10.04 9.19
CA ILE A 125 9.54 10.45 10.13
C ILE A 125 9.53 9.68 11.46
N GLY A 126 8.36 9.45 12.08
CA GLY A 126 8.28 8.69 13.33
C GLY A 126 8.43 7.17 13.14
N GLY A 127 7.76 6.61 12.13
CA GLY A 127 7.76 5.16 11.89
C GLY A 127 9.11 4.64 11.40
N GLY A 128 9.79 5.40 10.52
CA GLY A 128 11.14 5.07 10.08
C GLY A 128 12.14 5.05 11.24
N ILE A 129 12.14 6.10 12.08
CA ILE A 129 13.00 6.17 13.27
C ILE A 129 12.71 5.02 14.24
N LEU A 130 11.42 4.73 14.49
CA LEU A 130 11.04 3.65 15.38
C LEU A 130 11.51 2.29 14.83
N ALA A 131 11.31 2.03 13.54
CA ALA A 131 11.75 0.78 12.92
C ALA A 131 13.27 0.60 12.99
N ASP A 132 14.02 1.68 12.71
CA ASP A 132 15.47 1.73 12.81
C ASP A 132 15.96 1.40 14.23
N GLN A 133 15.46 2.12 15.24
CA GLN A 133 15.82 1.90 16.64
C GLN A 133 15.44 0.50 17.17
N LEU A 134 14.29 -0.04 16.76
CA LEU A 134 13.90 -1.39 17.15
C LEU A 134 14.78 -2.45 16.47
N SER A 135 15.21 -2.20 15.24
CA SER A 135 16.14 -3.09 14.53
C SER A 135 17.53 -3.10 15.15
N ASP A 136 18.03 -1.94 15.64
CA ASP A 136 19.28 -1.85 16.42
C ASP A 136 19.21 -2.63 17.74
N LEU A 137 18.00 -2.85 18.28
CA LEU A 137 17.76 -3.70 19.44
C LEU A 137 17.65 -5.20 19.07
N ASN A 138 17.94 -5.57 17.83
CA ASN A 138 17.84 -6.92 17.26
C ASN A 138 16.40 -7.49 17.24
N LEU A 139 15.38 -6.63 17.12
CA LEU A 139 14.01 -7.08 16.89
C LEU A 139 13.75 -7.31 15.39
N ASP A 140 12.93 -8.31 15.07
CA ASP A 140 12.43 -8.54 13.71
C ASP A 140 11.25 -7.60 13.44
N VAL A 141 11.50 -6.53 12.68
CA VAL A 141 10.53 -5.46 12.44
C VAL A 141 10.01 -5.49 11.02
N LEU A 142 8.69 -5.55 10.87
CA LEU A 142 8.01 -5.33 9.58
C LEU A 142 7.56 -3.88 9.47
N VAL A 143 7.98 -3.18 8.42
CA VAL A 143 7.45 -1.86 8.06
C VAL A 143 6.44 -2.00 6.92
N LEU A 144 5.22 -1.52 7.14
CA LEU A 144 4.17 -1.46 6.13
C LEU A 144 4.00 -0.02 5.66
N GLU A 145 4.41 0.27 4.42
CA GLU A 145 4.23 1.57 3.77
C GLU A 145 3.22 1.45 2.63
N ALA A 146 2.28 2.40 2.55
CA ALA A 146 1.24 2.39 1.53
C ALA A 146 1.75 2.90 0.16
N GLY A 147 2.83 3.68 0.16
CA GLY A 147 3.45 4.17 -1.07
C GLY A 147 4.71 3.43 -1.51
N SER A 148 5.21 3.82 -2.67
CA SER A 148 6.42 3.24 -3.28
C SER A 148 7.72 3.90 -2.79
N TYR A 149 8.84 3.36 -3.26
CA TYR A 149 10.14 4.04 -3.20
C TYR A 149 10.20 5.20 -4.22
N LEU A 150 9.63 6.35 -3.85
CA LEU A 150 9.44 7.48 -4.75
C LEU A 150 10.73 8.22 -5.08
N PHE A 151 11.47 8.67 -4.06
CA PHE A 151 12.76 9.33 -4.22
C PHE A 151 13.78 8.74 -3.24
N PRO A 152 15.04 8.57 -3.67
CA PRO A 152 16.11 8.08 -2.80
C PRO A 152 16.60 9.11 -1.77
N THR A 153 16.14 10.37 -1.88
CA THR A 153 16.61 11.50 -1.08
C THR A 153 15.52 12.55 -0.96
N HIS A 154 15.71 13.49 -0.02
CA HIS A 154 14.90 14.70 0.07
C HIS A 154 14.78 15.43 -1.27
N THR A 155 13.59 15.95 -1.60
CA THR A 155 13.30 16.63 -2.87
C THR A 155 14.17 17.87 -3.11
N ALA A 156 14.71 18.49 -2.06
CA ALA A 156 15.68 19.59 -2.18
C ALA A 156 17.02 19.19 -2.80
N ASN A 157 17.36 17.90 -2.77
CA ASN A 157 18.60 17.36 -3.35
C ASN A 157 18.44 16.99 -4.83
N LEU A 158 17.22 17.05 -5.37
CA LEU A 158 16.94 16.74 -6.76
C LEU A 158 17.23 17.94 -7.69
N PRO A 159 17.57 17.70 -8.96
CA PRO A 159 17.68 18.76 -9.95
C PRO A 159 16.38 19.58 -10.01
N ARG A 160 16.50 20.91 -9.91
CA ARG A 160 15.34 21.79 -9.98
C ARG A 160 14.78 21.79 -11.41
N GLN A 161 13.46 21.67 -11.54
CA GLN A 161 12.78 21.88 -12.82
C GLN A 161 12.81 23.38 -13.16
N HIS A 162 13.92 23.85 -13.73
CA HIS A 162 14.03 25.23 -14.19
C HIS A 162 13.17 25.44 -15.43
N ARG A 163 12.17 26.30 -15.30
CA ARG A 163 11.41 26.82 -16.45
C ARG A 163 12.01 28.16 -16.85
N VAL A 164 12.49 28.26 -18.10
CA VAL A 164 13.10 29.50 -18.61
C VAL A 164 12.09 30.66 -18.47
N GLY A 165 12.49 31.73 -17.79
CA GLY A 165 11.64 32.90 -17.55
C GLY A 165 10.67 32.79 -16.37
N GLN A 166 10.60 31.66 -15.66
CA GLN A 166 9.82 31.51 -14.43
C GLN A 166 10.75 31.30 -13.24
N PHE A 167 10.71 32.23 -12.29
CA PHE A 167 11.45 32.08 -11.04
C PHE A 167 10.65 31.21 -10.08
N ASP A 168 11.06 29.95 -9.94
CA ASP A 168 10.38 28.98 -9.10
C ASP A 168 11.17 28.76 -7.80
N LYS A 169 10.74 29.44 -6.72
CA LYS A 169 11.37 29.33 -5.39
C LYS A 169 11.01 28.06 -4.64
N HIS A 170 10.02 27.31 -5.11
CA HIS A 170 9.36 26.30 -4.31
C HIS A 170 10.03 24.94 -4.52
N VAL A 171 10.94 24.60 -3.60
CA VAL A 171 11.45 23.23 -3.43
C VAL A 171 10.30 22.21 -3.21
N TRP A 172 9.12 22.71 -2.79
CA TRP A 172 7.90 21.96 -2.52
C TRP A 172 7.04 21.66 -3.76
N ASN A 173 7.41 22.08 -4.97
CA ASN A 173 6.53 21.84 -6.12
C ASN A 173 6.34 20.36 -6.46
N LEU A 174 7.27 19.50 -6.04
CA LEU A 174 7.07 18.06 -6.12
C LEU A 174 6.05 17.58 -5.08
N TYR A 175 6.03 18.15 -3.88
CA TYR A 175 5.00 17.79 -2.89
C TYR A 175 3.60 18.02 -3.43
N GLU A 176 3.34 19.15 -4.08
CA GLU A 176 2.01 19.41 -4.69
C GLU A 176 1.60 18.39 -5.75
N ARG A 177 2.56 17.72 -6.40
CA ARG A 177 2.28 16.65 -7.38
C ARG A 177 2.07 15.28 -6.76
N PHE A 178 2.75 15.00 -5.64
CA PHE A 178 2.73 13.69 -4.99
C PHE A 178 1.88 13.66 -3.72
N LYS A 179 1.34 14.81 -3.28
CA LYS A 179 0.45 14.86 -2.13
C LYS A 179 -0.84 14.13 -2.44
N VAL A 180 -1.31 13.36 -1.48
CA VAL A 180 -2.61 12.71 -1.52
C VAL A 180 -3.53 13.37 -0.52
N GLN A 181 -4.65 13.89 -1.00
CA GLN A 181 -5.71 14.41 -0.14
C GLN A 181 -6.62 13.26 0.26
N ASN A 182 -6.56 12.89 1.55
CA ASN A 182 -7.34 11.79 2.13
C ASN A 182 -8.31 12.28 3.21
N PHE A 183 -8.80 13.51 3.08
CA PHE A 183 -9.76 14.11 4.00
C PHE A 183 -10.82 14.88 3.22
N ALA A 184 -12.01 15.03 3.80
CA ALA A 184 -13.03 15.95 3.32
C ALA A 184 -12.93 17.26 4.12
N ASN A 185 -12.92 18.38 3.41
CA ASN A 185 -12.97 19.69 4.05
C ASN A 185 -14.33 19.90 4.73
N GLY A 186 -14.31 20.40 5.96
CA GLY A 186 -15.51 20.89 6.62
C GLY A 186 -16.07 22.15 5.93
N PHE A 187 -17.30 22.53 6.25
CA PHE A 187 -17.94 23.72 5.68
C PHE A 187 -17.07 24.97 5.87
N GLY A 188 -16.77 25.67 4.77
CA GLY A 188 -15.94 26.88 4.77
C GLY A 188 -14.42 26.66 4.87
N SER A 189 -13.95 25.41 4.96
CA SER A 189 -12.50 25.13 4.97
C SER A 189 -11.94 25.13 3.55
N ALA A 190 -10.85 25.88 3.37
CA ALA A 190 -10.00 25.84 2.18
C ALA A 190 -8.64 25.16 2.47
N PHE A 191 -8.59 24.27 3.46
CA PHE A 191 -7.35 23.56 3.81
C PHE A 191 -6.88 22.72 2.62
N ASP A 192 -5.66 23.01 2.17
CA ASP A 192 -5.01 22.39 1.00
C ASP A 192 -3.78 21.56 1.40
N GLY A 193 -3.83 20.99 2.62
CA GLY A 193 -2.86 20.00 3.04
C GLY A 193 -3.01 18.69 2.27
N GLY A 194 -2.14 17.74 2.59
CA GLY A 194 -2.17 16.39 2.04
C GLY A 194 -1.28 15.47 2.86
N GLN A 195 -1.22 14.21 2.47
CA GLN A 195 -0.27 13.22 2.95
C GLN A 195 0.70 12.87 1.83
N ALA A 196 1.82 12.23 2.16
CA ALA A 196 2.74 11.69 1.17
C ALA A 196 2.86 10.19 1.45
N PHE A 197 2.34 9.37 0.54
CA PHE A 197 2.44 7.91 0.60
C PHE A 197 3.66 7.51 -0.22
N ASN A 198 4.77 7.25 0.47
CA ASN A 198 6.05 6.82 -0.09
C ASN A 198 6.96 6.40 1.07
N LEU A 199 8.03 5.65 0.77
CA LEU A 199 9.07 5.39 1.78
C LEU A 199 9.61 6.72 2.34
N GLY A 200 9.56 6.91 3.67
CA GLY A 200 9.90 8.17 4.35
C GLY A 200 8.75 9.18 4.49
N GLY A 201 7.65 8.98 3.78
CA GLY A 201 6.48 9.86 3.77
C GLY A 201 6.83 11.33 3.57
N LYS A 202 6.29 12.22 4.43
CA LYS A 202 6.53 13.66 4.36
C LYS A 202 7.97 14.09 4.64
N SER A 203 8.82 13.23 5.19
CA SER A 203 10.22 13.59 5.42
C SER A 203 10.98 13.82 4.11
N LEU A 204 10.49 13.35 2.95
CA LEU A 204 11.09 13.67 1.64
C LEU A 204 10.71 15.08 1.12
N PHE A 205 9.75 15.74 1.77
CA PHE A 205 9.13 16.99 1.34
C PHE A 205 9.08 18.05 2.44
N TRP A 206 9.86 17.89 3.53
CA TRP A 206 9.75 18.75 4.70
C TRP A 206 10.58 20.03 4.59
N GLY A 207 10.12 21.07 5.28
CA GLY A 207 10.62 22.45 5.29
C GLY A 207 12.12 22.72 5.49
N GLY A 208 12.87 21.75 6.03
CA GLY A 208 14.20 22.01 6.59
C GLY A 208 14.17 22.77 7.92
N LEU A 209 12.99 23.05 8.50
CA LEU A 209 12.81 23.82 9.72
C LEU A 209 12.04 23.02 10.78
N ILE A 210 12.73 22.71 11.89
CA ILE A 210 12.25 21.89 13.02
C ILE A 210 12.67 22.52 14.36
N PRO A 211 12.15 23.70 14.73
CA PRO A 211 12.48 24.29 16.02
C PRO A 211 11.97 23.41 17.16
N ARG A 212 12.69 23.40 18.28
CA ARG A 212 12.14 22.88 19.55
C ARG A 212 10.88 23.67 19.90
N MET A 213 9.93 22.99 20.53
CA MET A 213 8.79 23.69 21.11
C MET A 213 9.27 24.66 22.19
N ALA A 214 8.60 25.81 22.31
CA ALA A 214 8.80 26.71 23.43
C ALA A 214 8.34 26.05 24.73
N TRP A 215 8.93 26.45 25.86
CA TRP A 215 8.69 25.83 27.17
C TRP A 215 7.21 25.81 27.61
N TRP A 216 6.38 26.72 27.08
CA TRP A 216 4.95 26.82 27.40
C TRP A 216 4.05 25.95 26.51
N GLU A 217 4.51 25.51 25.33
CA GLU A 217 3.70 24.72 24.40
C GLU A 217 3.30 23.33 24.94
N PRO A 218 4.20 22.59 25.65
CA PRO A 218 3.84 21.31 26.26
C PRO A 218 3.21 21.46 27.65
N ASP A 219 2.80 22.66 28.11
CA ASP A 219 2.25 22.87 29.47
C ASP A 219 1.02 21.99 29.78
N ARG A 220 0.26 21.61 28.75
CA ARG A 220 -0.93 20.74 28.86
C ARG A 220 -0.61 19.25 28.72
N TRP A 221 0.63 18.89 28.42
CA TRP A 221 1.03 17.50 28.21
C TRP A 221 1.29 16.80 29.56
N PRO A 222 1.28 15.46 29.60
CA PRO A 222 1.70 14.73 30.79
C PRO A 222 3.09 15.18 31.27
N ARG A 223 3.22 15.42 32.58
CA ARG A 223 4.45 15.95 33.18
C ARG A 223 5.69 15.10 32.84
N SER A 224 5.53 13.77 32.81
CA SER A 224 6.59 12.83 32.43
C SER A 224 7.09 13.05 31.00
N LEU A 225 6.18 13.29 30.05
CA LEU A 225 6.54 13.53 28.65
C LEU A 225 7.25 14.87 28.50
N ARG A 226 6.76 15.92 29.16
CA ARG A 226 7.43 17.22 29.17
C ARG A 226 8.86 17.12 29.71
N TRP A 227 9.02 16.47 30.86
CA TRP A 227 10.34 16.26 31.45
C TRP A 227 11.25 15.45 30.55
N PHE A 228 10.75 14.39 29.91
CA PHE A 228 11.53 13.62 28.95
C PHE A 228 12.06 14.51 27.81
N LEU A 229 11.19 15.32 27.20
CA LEU A 229 11.56 16.23 26.10
C LEU A 229 12.62 17.26 26.55
N GLU A 230 12.41 17.90 27.71
CA GLU A 230 13.29 18.94 28.26
C GLU A 230 14.66 18.41 28.70
N VAL A 231 14.71 17.21 29.28
CA VAL A 231 15.94 16.64 29.84
C VAL A 231 16.83 16.01 28.76
N GLY A 232 16.26 15.45 27.69
CA GLY A 232 17.08 14.79 26.67
C GLY A 232 16.37 14.37 25.39
N GLY A 233 15.04 14.25 25.36
CA GLY A 233 14.31 13.79 24.18
C GLY A 233 14.54 14.67 22.94
N TYR A 234 14.59 16.00 23.10
CA TYR A 234 14.96 16.88 21.99
C TYR A 234 16.39 16.68 21.52
N GLN A 235 17.33 16.52 22.45
CA GLN A 235 18.74 16.31 22.09
C GLN A 235 18.92 15.01 21.32
N GLN A 236 18.29 13.92 21.78
CA GLN A 236 18.32 12.62 21.09
C GLN A 236 17.77 12.71 19.66
N ALA A 237 16.66 13.43 19.48
CA ALA A 237 16.08 13.63 18.15
C ALA A 237 17.00 14.45 17.23
N GLU A 238 17.65 15.50 17.76
CA GLU A 238 18.59 16.32 17.00
C GLU A 238 19.87 15.55 16.62
N ASP A 239 20.40 14.77 17.55
CA ASP A 239 21.58 13.92 17.32
C ASP A 239 21.31 12.87 16.23
N LEU A 240 20.09 12.34 16.17
CA LEU A 240 19.69 11.38 15.13
C LEU A 240 19.60 12.01 13.73
N MET A 241 19.43 13.33 13.64
CA MET A 241 19.31 14.05 12.36
C MET A 241 20.63 14.69 11.87
N ASN A 242 21.72 14.62 12.65
CA ASN A 242 23.05 15.15 12.31
C ASN A 242 23.97 14.05 11.78
#